data_AF-A0A932SFL4-F1
#
_entry.id   AF-A0A932SFL4-F1
#
_cell.length_a   1.000
_cell.length_b   1.000
_cell.length_c   1.000
_cell.angle_alpha   90.00
_cell.angle_beta   90.00
_cell.angle_gamma   90.00
#
_symmetry.space_group_name_H-M   'P 1'
#
loop_
_entity.id
_entity.type
_entity.pdbx_description
1 polymer ?
#
loop_
_entity_poly.entity_id
_entity_poly.type
_entity_poly.pdbx_seq_one_letter_code
_entity_poly.pdbx_strand_id
1 'polypeptide(L)'
;MFVEAYVAKVLSEYLEMMQPVILIFHLAYLVLVNRLVLFGNEFRTRFELFVTLHYIMFLFFPSGYLWVQLSKLGPAAFARTIDNGIPLWLPGPSFALSGVQFILTMFLSFLWFSEARAPQNDYDFRKIRWWSYAVVPVILWGFVYPFQQTAEPGRFIFLGFSGLWSSPFGVLLTPTSTFLLGLLTLIYPRVNFRLFIGSASALLLIALMAARSSPFDWPLVVLAGLNLILGMVYLLMRRAKRQPTENAETISDPHPDPRP
;
A
#
# COMPACT_ATOMS: atom_id res chain seq x y z
N MET A 1 -27.38 -3.51 -2.20
CA MET A 1 -27.31 -4.43 -3.36
C MET A 1 -27.20 -3.68 -4.68
N PHE A 2 -28.06 -2.69 -4.95
CA PHE A 2 -27.99 -1.86 -6.18
C PHE A 2 -26.67 -1.09 -6.33
N VAL A 3 -26.20 -0.39 -5.29
CA VAL A 3 -24.97 0.41 -5.34
C VAL A 3 -23.74 -0.45 -5.64
N GLU A 4 -23.63 -1.61 -4.99
CA GLU A 4 -22.49 -2.54 -5.24
C GLU A 4 -22.46 -3.05 -6.68
N ALA A 5 -23.62 -3.44 -7.23
CA ALA A 5 -23.72 -3.86 -8.62
C ALA A 5 -23.36 -2.73 -9.59
N TYR A 6 -23.78 -1.50 -9.28
CA TYR A 6 -23.42 -0.32 -10.06
C TYR A 6 -21.91 -0.05 -10.01
N VAL A 7 -21.32 -0.04 -8.81
CA VAL A 7 -19.88 0.19 -8.61
C VAL A 7 -19.05 -0.89 -9.32
N ALA A 8 -19.45 -2.16 -9.21
CA ALA A 8 -18.77 -3.26 -9.90
C ALA A 8 -18.83 -3.10 -11.42
N LYS A 9 -19.99 -2.74 -11.98
CA LYS A 9 -20.15 -2.44 -13.41
C LYS A 9 -19.26 -1.30 -13.87
N VAL A 10 -19.31 -0.16 -13.16
CA VAL A 10 -18.51 1.02 -13.50
C VAL A 10 -17.01 0.75 -13.36
N LEU A 11 -16.61 -0.02 -12.35
CA LEU A 11 -15.22 -0.43 -12.19
C LEU A 11 -14.76 -1.33 -13.34
N SER A 12 -15.60 -2.25 -13.80
CA SER A 12 -15.33 -3.07 -15.00
C SER A 12 -15.13 -2.20 -16.24
N GLU A 13 -16.03 -1.25 -16.48
CA GLU A 13 -15.94 -0.30 -17.61
C GLU A 13 -14.66 0.57 -17.52
N TYR A 14 -14.29 1.01 -16.31
CA TYR A 14 -13.04 1.73 -16.07
C TYR A 14 -11.82 0.88 -16.40
N LEU A 15 -11.79 -0.39 -15.98
CA LEU A 15 -10.67 -1.30 -16.25
C LEU A 15 -10.52 -1.58 -17.74
N GLU A 16 -11.64 -1.74 -18.47
CA GLU A 16 -11.63 -1.89 -19.92
C GLU A 16 -11.07 -0.63 -20.62
N MET A 17 -11.52 0.56 -20.20
CA MET A 17 -11.02 1.83 -20.72
C MET A 17 -9.51 2.01 -20.47
N MET A 18 -9.02 1.54 -19.32
CA MET A 18 -7.62 1.71 -18.91
C MET A 18 -6.66 0.64 -19.48
N GLN A 19 -7.16 -0.38 -20.20
CA GLN A 19 -6.33 -1.46 -20.77
C GLN A 19 -5.07 -0.98 -21.52
N PRO A 20 -5.12 0.06 -22.37
CA PRO A 20 -3.91 0.55 -23.05
C PRO A 20 -2.88 1.14 -22.07
N VAL A 21 -3.35 1.76 -20.99
CA VAL A 21 -2.51 2.41 -19.97
C VAL A 21 -1.93 1.40 -18.99
N ILE A 22 -2.66 0.31 -18.71
CA ILE A 22 -2.19 -0.82 -17.88
C ILE A 22 -0.82 -1.31 -18.35
N LEU A 23 -0.65 -1.55 -19.65
CA LEU A 23 0.61 -2.02 -20.22
C LEU A 23 1.75 -1.01 -19.97
N ILE A 24 1.46 0.28 -20.09
CA ILE A 24 2.43 1.35 -19.83
C ILE A 24 2.87 1.32 -18.37
N PHE A 25 1.96 1.12 -17.42
CA PHE A 25 2.32 1.02 -16.01
C PHE A 25 3.15 -0.21 -15.67
N HIS A 26 2.85 -1.37 -16.25
CA HIS A 26 3.66 -2.57 -16.10
C HIS A 26 5.10 -2.31 -16.56
N LEU A 27 5.25 -1.79 -17.78
CA LEU A 27 6.56 -1.47 -18.36
C LEU A 27 7.29 -0.40 -17.53
N ALA A 28 6.58 0.63 -17.08
CA ALA A 28 7.16 1.67 -16.23
C ALA A 28 7.70 1.07 -14.92
N TYR A 29 6.91 0.27 -14.20
CA TYR A 29 7.39 -0.36 -12.97
C TYR A 29 8.53 -1.36 -13.20
N LEU A 30 8.48 -2.13 -14.29
CA LEU A 30 9.56 -3.03 -14.65
C LEU A 30 10.86 -2.26 -14.87
N VAL A 31 10.82 -1.20 -15.68
CA VAL A 31 12.00 -0.34 -15.93
C VAL A 31 12.48 0.32 -14.64
N LEU A 32 11.58 0.91 -13.86
CA LEU A 32 11.93 1.63 -12.64
C LEU A 32 12.52 0.70 -11.59
N VAL A 33 11.94 -0.47 -11.36
CA VAL A 33 12.48 -1.45 -10.40
C VAL A 33 13.79 -2.03 -10.91
N ASN A 34 13.93 -2.33 -12.20
CA ASN A 34 15.19 -2.82 -12.73
C ASN A 34 16.31 -1.77 -12.56
N ARG A 35 16.02 -0.49 -12.83
CA ARG A 35 16.94 0.62 -12.53
C ARG A 35 17.21 0.76 -11.04
N LEU A 36 16.21 0.59 -10.18
CA LEU A 36 16.39 0.65 -8.74
C LEU A 36 17.27 -0.50 -8.22
N VAL A 37 17.17 -1.70 -8.80
CA VAL A 37 18.02 -2.85 -8.45
C VAL A 37 19.45 -2.65 -8.94
N LEU A 38 19.65 -2.11 -10.14
CA LEU A 38 20.97 -1.90 -10.73
C LEU A 38 21.74 -0.71 -10.14
N PHE A 39 21.05 0.41 -9.91
CA PHE A 39 21.65 1.69 -9.51
C PHE A 39 21.38 2.06 -8.03
N GLY A 40 20.52 1.30 -7.34
CA GLY A 40 20.21 1.49 -5.93
C GLY A 40 19.77 2.92 -5.60
N ASN A 41 20.45 3.52 -4.63
CA ASN A 41 20.11 4.85 -4.10
C ASN A 41 20.29 6.00 -5.09
N GLU A 42 21.05 5.82 -6.17
CA GLU A 42 21.19 6.86 -7.20
C GLU A 42 19.87 7.10 -7.97
N PHE A 43 19.02 6.07 -8.03
CA PHE A 43 17.76 6.12 -8.77
C PHE A 43 16.52 6.30 -7.87
N ARG A 44 16.68 6.29 -6.54
CA ARG A 44 15.57 6.26 -5.57
C ARG A 44 14.57 7.39 -5.73
N THR A 45 15.03 8.62 -5.91
CA THR A 45 14.14 9.79 -5.99
C THR A 45 13.22 9.73 -7.20
N ARG A 46 13.70 9.20 -8.34
CA ARG A 46 12.87 9.05 -9.55
C ARG A 46 11.80 7.99 -9.34
N PHE A 47 12.15 6.88 -8.69
CA PHE A 47 11.20 5.85 -8.31
C PHE A 47 10.14 6.39 -7.34
N GLU A 48 10.55 7.10 -6.29
CA GLU A 48 9.65 7.64 -5.26
C GLU A 48 8.73 8.72 -5.80
N LEU A 49 9.22 9.60 -6.69
CA LEU A 49 8.39 10.57 -7.40
C LEU A 49 7.35 9.89 -8.29
N PHE A 50 7.73 8.83 -9.01
CA PHE A 50 6.78 8.06 -9.81
C PHE A 50 5.72 7.41 -8.93
N VAL A 51 6.11 6.79 -7.81
CA VAL A 51 5.16 6.19 -6.86
C VAL A 51 4.24 7.24 -6.25
N THR A 52 4.77 8.42 -5.91
CA THR A 52 3.98 9.55 -5.41
C THR A 52 2.93 9.98 -6.44
N LEU A 53 3.35 10.20 -7.68
CA LEU A 53 2.45 10.53 -8.78
C LEU A 53 1.38 9.44 -8.91
N HIS A 54 1.76 8.18 -8.81
CA HIS A 54 0.84 7.07 -8.93
C HIS A 54 -0.24 7.05 -7.83
N TYR A 55 0.13 7.31 -6.58
CA TYR A 55 -0.87 7.44 -5.51
C TYR A 55 -1.81 8.64 -5.72
N ILE A 56 -1.28 9.75 -6.24
CA ILE A 56 -2.11 10.90 -6.64
C ILE A 56 -3.07 10.49 -7.76
N MET A 57 -2.60 9.72 -8.75
CA MET A 57 -3.42 9.20 -9.84
C MET A 57 -4.58 8.34 -9.32
N PHE A 58 -4.41 7.53 -8.26
CA PHE A 58 -5.50 6.76 -7.66
C PHE A 58 -6.62 7.61 -7.04
N LEU A 59 -6.31 8.83 -6.60
CA LEU A 59 -7.33 9.77 -6.10
C LEU A 59 -8.25 10.25 -7.23
N PHE A 60 -7.69 10.48 -8.42
CA PHE A 60 -8.40 11.14 -9.51
C PHE A 60 -8.96 10.18 -10.56
N PHE A 61 -8.25 9.10 -10.88
CA PHE A 61 -8.68 8.20 -11.95
C PHE A 61 -9.73 7.20 -11.49
N PRO A 62 -9.43 6.14 -10.72
CA PRO A 62 -10.47 5.18 -10.34
C PRO A 62 -11.55 5.84 -9.47
N SER A 63 -11.14 6.59 -8.44
CA SER A 63 -12.08 7.22 -7.51
C SER A 63 -12.86 8.36 -8.19
N GLY A 64 -12.18 9.27 -8.89
CA GLY A 64 -12.85 10.36 -9.61
C GLY A 64 -13.74 9.88 -10.74
N TYR A 65 -13.35 8.84 -11.49
CA TYR A 65 -14.20 8.23 -12.51
C TYR A 65 -15.47 7.64 -11.91
N LEU A 66 -15.37 6.89 -10.81
CA LEU A 66 -16.53 6.37 -10.09
C LEU A 66 -17.46 7.51 -9.62
N TRP A 67 -16.91 8.61 -9.09
CA TRP A 67 -17.68 9.79 -8.71
C TRP A 67 -18.40 10.45 -9.89
N VAL A 68 -17.71 10.60 -11.03
CA VAL A 68 -18.31 11.16 -12.26
C VAL A 68 -19.41 10.27 -12.82
N GLN A 69 -19.24 8.95 -12.79
CA GLN A 69 -20.28 8.04 -13.26
C GLN A 69 -21.47 8.01 -12.29
N LEU A 70 -21.23 8.08 -10.99
CA LEU A 70 -22.31 8.17 -10.01
C LEU A 70 -23.15 9.45 -10.17
N SER A 71 -22.52 10.59 -10.50
CA SER A 71 -23.25 11.85 -10.70
C SER A 71 -24.13 11.84 -11.95
N LYS A 72 -23.81 11.04 -12.97
CA LYS A 72 -24.65 10.87 -14.17
C LYS A 72 -25.97 10.14 -13.93
N LEU A 73 -26.14 9.43 -12.82
CA LEU A 73 -27.43 8.79 -12.46
C LEU A 73 -28.53 9.81 -12.14
N GLY A 74 -28.18 11.10 -12.09
CA GLY A 74 -29.09 12.20 -11.83
C GLY A 74 -29.14 12.57 -10.34
N PRO A 75 -29.57 13.81 -10.02
CA PRO A 75 -29.50 14.35 -8.67
C PRO A 75 -30.25 13.51 -7.64
N ALA A 76 -31.39 12.92 -8.01
CA ALA A 76 -32.20 12.10 -7.10
C ALA A 76 -31.56 10.73 -6.79
N ALA A 77 -30.91 10.07 -7.76
CA ALA A 77 -30.22 8.80 -7.52
C ALA A 77 -28.88 9.03 -6.79
N PHE A 78 -28.19 10.11 -7.12
CA PHE A 78 -27.01 10.58 -6.40
C PHE A 78 -27.36 10.92 -4.95
N ALA A 79 -28.41 11.72 -4.72
CA ALA A 79 -28.93 12.04 -3.38
C ALA A 79 -29.32 10.78 -2.61
N ARG A 80 -30.10 9.84 -3.18
CA ARG A 80 -30.38 8.56 -2.49
C ARG A 80 -29.14 7.74 -2.12
N THR A 81 -28.05 7.90 -2.87
CA THR A 81 -26.77 7.24 -2.58
C THR A 81 -25.95 8.01 -1.52
N ILE A 82 -26.20 9.32 -1.38
CA ILE A 82 -25.44 10.31 -0.60
C ILE A 82 -26.32 10.99 0.46
N ASP A 83 -27.53 10.50 0.76
CA ASP A 83 -28.51 11.15 1.66
C ASP A 83 -27.98 11.27 3.11
N ASN A 84 -26.79 10.71 3.39
CA ASN A 84 -26.02 10.88 4.63
C ASN A 84 -24.66 11.63 4.45
N GLY A 85 -24.47 12.38 3.36
CA GLY A 85 -23.22 13.06 2.99
C GLY A 85 -22.25 12.18 2.18
N ILE A 86 -21.01 12.66 1.93
CA ILE A 86 -19.92 11.78 1.45
C ILE A 86 -19.84 10.67 2.49
N PRO A 87 -20.15 9.42 2.13
CA PRO A 87 -20.19 8.38 3.12
C PRO A 87 -18.76 8.19 3.60
N LEU A 88 -18.50 8.65 4.82
CA LEU A 88 -17.19 8.55 5.46
C LEU A 88 -16.73 7.09 5.46
N TRP A 89 -17.70 6.18 5.58
CA TRP A 89 -17.51 4.75 5.64
C TRP A 89 -18.53 4.03 4.74
N LEU A 90 -18.04 3.28 3.74
CA LEU A 90 -18.83 2.32 2.95
C LEU A 90 -18.11 0.97 3.00
N PRO A 91 -18.72 -0.11 3.49
CA PRO A 91 -18.14 -1.44 3.31
C PRO A 91 -18.27 -1.87 1.85
N GLY A 92 -17.38 -2.77 1.39
CA GLY A 92 -17.51 -3.38 0.05
C GLY A 92 -16.67 -2.70 -1.04
N PRO A 93 -16.89 -3.08 -2.33
CA PRO A 93 -16.35 -2.35 -3.49
C PRO A 93 -16.62 -0.85 -3.45
N SER A 94 -17.76 -0.44 -2.89
CA SER A 94 -18.11 0.96 -2.69
C SER A 94 -17.20 1.70 -1.70
N PHE A 95 -16.33 1.02 -0.96
CA PHE A 95 -15.29 1.67 -0.13
C PHE A 95 -14.41 2.62 -0.95
N ALA A 96 -14.21 2.34 -2.24
CA ALA A 96 -13.51 3.22 -3.17
C ALA A 96 -14.13 4.63 -3.28
N LEU A 97 -15.43 4.77 -2.97
CA LEU A 97 -16.16 6.03 -2.94
C LEU A 97 -16.13 6.71 -1.57
N SER A 98 -15.55 6.08 -0.56
CA SER A 98 -15.60 6.59 0.82
C SER A 98 -14.61 7.73 1.09
N GLY A 99 -15.00 8.61 2.01
CA GLY A 99 -14.10 9.67 2.50
C GLY A 99 -12.84 9.10 3.18
N VAL A 100 -12.96 7.97 3.88
CA VAL A 100 -11.81 7.31 4.52
C VAL A 100 -10.80 6.80 3.48
N GLN A 101 -11.24 6.13 2.42
CA GLN A 101 -10.33 5.71 1.33
C GLN A 101 -9.57 6.91 0.75
N PHE A 102 -10.27 8.01 0.50
CA PHE A 102 -9.67 9.25 0.00
C PHE A 102 -8.60 9.79 0.96
N ILE A 103 -8.92 9.92 2.25
CA ILE A 103 -7.99 10.41 3.28
C ILE A 103 -6.77 9.49 3.38
N LEU A 104 -6.97 8.17 3.40
CA LEU A 104 -5.88 7.21 3.48
C LEU A 104 -4.98 7.25 2.24
N THR A 105 -5.56 7.42 1.05
CA THR A 105 -4.79 7.54 -0.20
C THR A 105 -4.04 8.88 -0.29
N MET A 106 -4.64 9.98 0.20
CA MET A 106 -3.96 11.27 0.37
C MET A 106 -2.80 11.15 1.35
N PHE A 107 -2.99 10.45 2.46
CA PHE A 107 -1.94 10.19 3.44
C PHE A 107 -0.80 9.37 2.84
N LEU A 108 -1.09 8.31 2.08
CA LEU A 108 -0.09 7.53 1.34
C LEU A 108 0.68 8.41 0.35
N SER A 109 -0.02 9.24 -0.42
CA SER A 109 0.60 10.19 -1.35
C SER A 109 1.56 11.15 -0.63
N PHE A 110 1.15 11.68 0.52
CA PHE A 110 1.98 12.55 1.34
C PHE A 110 3.22 11.84 1.88
N LEU A 111 3.09 10.61 2.37
CA LEU A 111 4.25 9.84 2.86
C LEU A 111 5.27 9.59 1.76
N TRP A 112 4.82 9.16 0.58
CA TRP A 112 5.70 8.94 -0.58
C TRP A 112 6.31 10.24 -1.10
N PHE A 113 5.56 11.35 -1.11
CA PHE A 113 6.09 12.66 -1.46
C PHE A 113 7.17 13.12 -0.46
N SER A 114 6.91 12.95 0.83
CA SER A 114 7.89 13.26 1.88
C SER A 114 9.16 12.45 1.72
N GLU A 115 9.03 11.18 1.33
CA GLU A 115 10.16 10.32 1.03
C GLU A 115 10.92 10.81 -0.20
N ALA A 116 10.24 11.11 -1.31
CA ALA A 116 10.86 11.65 -2.51
C ALA A 116 11.62 12.96 -2.26
N ARG A 117 11.11 13.81 -1.35
CA ARG A 117 11.72 15.09 -0.98
C ARG A 117 12.93 14.94 -0.04
N ALA A 118 12.88 13.99 0.89
CA ALA A 118 13.94 13.74 1.86
C ALA A 118 14.20 12.24 1.99
N PRO A 119 14.87 11.62 1.00
CA PRO A 119 14.93 10.16 0.89
C PRO A 119 15.72 9.51 2.04
N GLN A 120 15.08 8.55 2.69
CA GLN A 120 15.58 7.80 3.85
C GLN A 120 15.61 6.29 3.60
N ASN A 121 14.86 5.79 2.62
CA ASN A 121 14.96 4.42 2.15
C ASN A 121 16.34 4.16 1.56
N ASP A 122 16.88 2.99 1.89
CA ASP A 122 18.12 2.47 1.34
C ASP A 122 17.81 1.28 0.42
N TYR A 123 17.73 1.56 -0.88
CA TYR A 123 17.47 0.58 -1.94
C TYR A 123 18.73 -0.19 -2.37
N ASP A 124 19.65 -0.49 -1.46
CA ASP A 124 20.76 -1.41 -1.77
C ASP A 124 20.31 -2.87 -1.67
N PHE A 125 19.86 -3.42 -2.80
CA PHE A 125 19.39 -4.81 -2.93
C PHE A 125 20.50 -5.87 -2.84
N ARG A 126 21.78 -5.48 -2.69
CA ARG A 126 22.89 -6.44 -2.48
C ARG A 126 22.91 -7.03 -1.07
N LYS A 127 22.23 -6.38 -0.12
CA LYS A 127 22.22 -6.74 1.31
C LYS A 127 20.82 -7.14 1.80
N ILE A 128 20.07 -7.87 0.97
CA ILE A 128 18.75 -8.39 1.36
C ILE A 128 18.94 -9.54 2.34
N ARG A 129 18.14 -9.54 3.41
CA ARG A 129 18.14 -10.65 4.37
C ARG A 129 17.45 -11.85 3.73
N TRP A 130 18.00 -13.05 3.94
CA TRP A 130 17.49 -14.27 3.31
C TRP A 130 15.99 -14.52 3.55
N TRP A 131 15.46 -14.19 4.74
CA TRP A 131 14.04 -14.38 5.06
C TRP A 131 13.13 -13.39 4.31
N SER A 132 13.63 -12.21 3.93
CA SER A 132 12.85 -11.19 3.23
C SER A 132 12.43 -11.67 1.84
N TYR A 133 13.18 -12.60 1.23
CA TYR A 133 12.80 -13.24 -0.04
C TYR A 133 11.49 -14.02 0.04
N ALA A 134 11.01 -14.39 1.24
CA ALA A 134 9.69 -15.00 1.40
C ALA A 134 8.53 -14.09 0.95
N VAL A 135 8.77 -12.78 0.81
CA VAL A 135 7.79 -11.79 0.32
C VAL A 135 7.76 -11.70 -1.21
N VAL A 136 8.76 -12.25 -1.92
CA VAL A 136 8.82 -12.20 -3.39
C VAL A 136 7.57 -12.79 -4.07
N PRO A 137 7.01 -13.93 -3.65
CA PRO A 137 5.76 -14.43 -4.21
C PRO A 137 4.59 -13.43 -4.07
N VAL A 138 4.55 -12.67 -2.98
CA VAL A 138 3.51 -11.65 -2.74
C VAL A 138 3.73 -10.41 -3.61
N ILE A 139 4.99 -10.03 -3.85
CA ILE A 139 5.34 -8.95 -4.79
C ILE A 139 4.91 -9.33 -6.20
N LEU A 140 5.23 -10.56 -6.63
CA LEU A 140 4.82 -11.09 -7.92
C LEU A 140 3.29 -11.19 -8.01
N TRP A 141 2.61 -11.60 -6.95
CA TRP A 141 1.15 -11.58 -6.88
C TRP A 141 0.59 -10.18 -7.11
N GLY A 142 1.11 -9.16 -6.44
CA GLY A 142 0.69 -7.77 -6.61
C GLY A 142 0.96 -7.25 -8.02
N PHE A 143 2.13 -7.57 -8.59
CA PHE A 143 2.53 -7.14 -9.94
C PHE A 143 1.71 -7.80 -11.04
N VAL A 144 1.52 -9.12 -10.96
CA VAL A 144 0.82 -9.89 -11.99
C VAL A 144 -0.68 -9.79 -11.84
N TYR A 145 -1.20 -9.82 -10.61
CA TYR A 145 -2.62 -9.81 -10.23
C TYR A 145 -3.54 -10.41 -11.31
N PRO A 146 -3.58 -11.75 -11.48
CA PRO A 146 -4.14 -12.38 -12.67
C PRO A 146 -5.68 -12.45 -12.66
N PHE A 147 -6.34 -11.54 -11.94
CA PHE A 147 -7.78 -11.50 -11.74
C PHE A 147 -8.34 -10.14 -12.13
N GLN A 148 -9.49 -10.14 -12.79
CA GLN A 148 -10.25 -8.94 -13.11
C GLN A 148 -11.66 -9.05 -12.54
N GLN A 149 -12.10 -7.99 -11.86
CA GLN A 149 -13.47 -7.83 -11.38
C GLN A 149 -14.42 -7.74 -12.58
N THR A 150 -15.47 -8.54 -12.58
CA THR A 150 -16.55 -8.44 -13.57
C THR A 150 -17.60 -7.41 -13.14
N ALA A 151 -18.55 -7.10 -14.04
CA ALA A 151 -19.70 -6.27 -13.73
C ALA A 151 -20.57 -6.81 -12.59
N GLU A 152 -20.45 -8.09 -12.23
CA GLU A 152 -21.11 -8.68 -11.07
C GLU A 152 -20.26 -8.56 -9.80
N PRO A 153 -20.77 -8.01 -8.69
CA PRO A 153 -20.01 -7.87 -7.44
C PRO A 153 -19.44 -9.20 -6.95
N GLY A 154 -18.14 -9.21 -6.63
CA GLY A 154 -17.47 -10.39 -6.10
C GLY A 154 -17.21 -11.52 -7.11
N ARG A 155 -17.60 -11.37 -8.38
CA ARG A 155 -17.18 -12.28 -9.45
C ARG A 155 -15.92 -11.77 -10.15
N PHE A 156 -14.96 -12.68 -10.28
CA PHE A 156 -13.66 -12.40 -10.90
C PHE A 156 -13.39 -13.39 -12.04
N ILE A 157 -12.77 -12.90 -13.10
CA ILE A 157 -12.27 -13.73 -14.19
C ILE A 157 -10.78 -13.91 -14.01
N PHE A 158 -10.32 -15.16 -14.09
CA PHE A 158 -8.91 -15.48 -14.16
C PHE A 158 -8.39 -15.19 -15.58
N LEU A 159 -7.40 -14.31 -15.68
CA LEU A 159 -6.86 -13.82 -16.94
C LEU A 159 -5.79 -14.73 -17.56
N GLY A 160 -5.45 -15.86 -16.92
CA GLY A 160 -4.41 -16.77 -17.40
C GLY A 160 -3.06 -16.08 -17.59
N PHE A 161 -2.31 -16.51 -18.61
CA PHE A 161 -1.01 -15.91 -18.94
C PHE A 161 -1.11 -14.50 -19.53
N SER A 162 -2.23 -14.14 -20.17
CA SER A 162 -2.49 -12.75 -20.59
C SER A 162 -2.52 -11.79 -19.41
N GLY A 163 -2.95 -12.26 -18.23
CA GLY A 163 -2.97 -11.50 -17.00
C GLY A 163 -1.61 -10.91 -16.60
N LEU A 164 -0.49 -11.47 -17.07
CA LEU A 164 0.85 -10.88 -16.83
C LEU A 164 0.97 -9.43 -17.31
N TRP A 165 0.18 -9.04 -18.32
CA TRP A 165 0.27 -7.72 -18.95
C TRP A 165 -1.08 -7.00 -19.09
N SER A 166 -2.19 -7.72 -18.94
CA SER A 166 -3.55 -7.17 -19.00
C SER A 166 -4.23 -7.05 -17.63
N SER A 167 -3.50 -7.31 -16.54
CA SER A 167 -4.04 -7.21 -15.18
C SER A 167 -4.33 -5.76 -14.78
N PRO A 168 -5.20 -5.54 -13.78
CA PRO A 168 -5.45 -4.20 -13.26
C PRO A 168 -4.26 -3.58 -12.48
N PHE A 169 -3.07 -4.19 -12.49
CA PHE A 169 -1.88 -3.61 -11.86
C PHE A 169 -1.53 -2.24 -12.47
N GLY A 170 -1.15 -1.30 -11.60
CA GLY A 170 -0.94 0.10 -11.96
C GLY A 170 -2.22 0.87 -12.26
N VAL A 171 -3.39 0.27 -12.14
CA VAL A 171 -4.67 0.97 -12.32
C VAL A 171 -5.55 0.84 -11.10
N LEU A 172 -5.38 -0.24 -10.34
CA LEU A 172 -5.97 -0.40 -9.01
C LEU A 172 -4.93 -0.21 -7.90
N LEU A 173 -5.41 0.38 -6.80
CA LEU A 173 -4.63 0.67 -5.61
C LEU A 173 -4.10 -0.61 -4.97
N THR A 174 -4.96 -1.58 -4.68
CA THR A 174 -4.61 -2.80 -3.93
C THR A 174 -3.46 -3.62 -4.53
N PRO A 175 -3.48 -4.04 -5.80
CA PRO A 175 -2.35 -4.76 -6.40
C PRO A 175 -1.06 -3.95 -6.41
N THR A 176 -1.15 -2.66 -6.78
CA THR A 176 0.00 -1.75 -6.83
C THR A 176 0.62 -1.55 -5.45
N SER A 177 -0.20 -1.35 -4.43
CA SER A 177 0.25 -1.19 -3.05
C SER A 177 0.80 -2.48 -2.46
N THR A 178 0.29 -3.65 -2.85
CA THR A 178 0.87 -4.97 -2.48
C THR A 178 2.30 -5.08 -2.98
N PHE A 179 2.52 -4.76 -4.25
CA PHE A 179 3.83 -4.72 -4.86
C PHE A 179 4.79 -3.75 -4.15
N LEU A 180 4.37 -2.49 -3.97
CA LEU A 180 5.19 -1.46 -3.36
C LEU A 180 5.54 -1.74 -1.90
N LEU A 181 4.55 -2.19 -1.11
CA LEU A 181 4.76 -2.52 0.28
C LEU A 181 5.71 -3.71 0.42
N GLY A 182 5.64 -4.67 -0.51
CA GLY A 182 6.54 -5.82 -0.54
C GLY A 182 7.97 -5.42 -0.88
N LEU A 183 8.17 -4.46 -1.80
CA LEU A 183 9.49 -3.88 -2.06
C LEU A 183 10.09 -3.24 -0.81
N LEU A 184 9.30 -2.51 -0.01
CA LEU A 184 9.76 -1.97 1.26
C LEU A 184 10.11 -3.09 2.25
N THR A 185 9.33 -4.17 2.32
CA THR A 185 9.65 -5.32 3.17
C THR A 185 10.96 -6.02 2.77
N LEU A 186 11.29 -6.05 1.47
CA LEU A 186 12.57 -6.63 1.01
C LEU A 186 13.79 -5.90 1.58
N ILE A 187 13.72 -4.58 1.67
CA ILE A 187 14.85 -3.75 2.14
C ILE A 187 14.81 -3.49 3.65
N TYR A 188 13.76 -3.92 4.35
CA TYR A 188 13.67 -3.84 5.82
C TYR A 188 14.88 -4.51 6.51
N PRO A 189 15.48 -3.91 7.58
CA PRO A 189 15.01 -2.74 8.33
C PRO A 189 15.50 -1.38 7.78
N ARG A 190 16.14 -1.34 6.61
CA ARG A 190 16.76 -0.13 6.03
C ARG A 190 15.75 0.72 5.24
N VAL A 191 14.55 0.84 5.80
CA VAL A 191 13.43 1.61 5.25
C VAL A 191 13.26 2.90 6.04
N ASN A 192 12.68 3.92 5.40
CA ASN A 192 12.07 5.01 6.15
C ASN A 192 10.96 4.42 7.03
N PHE A 193 11.22 4.37 8.33
CA PHE A 193 10.32 3.76 9.29
C PHE A 193 8.94 4.42 9.33
N ARG A 194 8.87 5.75 9.12
CA ARG A 194 7.58 6.49 9.09
C ARG A 194 6.75 6.09 7.88
N LEU A 195 7.37 6.05 6.70
CA LEU A 195 6.73 5.59 5.47
C LEU A 195 6.30 4.13 5.60
N PHE A 196 7.16 3.27 6.13
CA PHE A 196 6.91 1.83 6.25
C PHE A 196 5.70 1.53 7.13
N ILE A 197 5.66 2.09 8.35
CA ILE A 197 4.55 1.87 9.29
C ILE A 197 3.30 2.64 8.87
N GLY A 198 3.45 3.89 8.41
CA GLY A 198 2.32 4.67 7.92
C GLY A 198 1.64 3.99 6.73
N SER A 199 2.42 3.49 5.76
CA SER A 199 1.89 2.74 4.62
C SER A 199 1.25 1.44 5.04
N ALA A 200 1.93 0.63 5.87
CA ALA A 200 1.36 -0.62 6.36
C ALA A 200 0.05 -0.40 7.14
N SER A 201 -0.05 0.66 7.95
CA SER A 201 -1.26 0.97 8.71
C SER A 201 -2.42 1.38 7.80
N ALA A 202 -2.18 2.32 6.87
CA ALA A 202 -3.19 2.77 5.93
C ALA A 202 -3.65 1.63 5.00
N LEU A 203 -2.70 0.87 4.45
CA LEU A 203 -2.98 -0.24 3.54
C LEU A 203 -3.66 -1.41 4.25
N LEU A 204 -3.38 -1.66 5.53
CA LEU A 204 -4.13 -2.67 6.28
C LEU A 204 -5.61 -2.31 6.39
N LEU A 205 -5.92 -1.05 6.70
CA LEU A 205 -7.32 -0.58 6.77
C LEU A 205 -8.01 -0.71 5.42
N ILE A 206 -7.35 -0.27 4.35
CA ILE A 206 -7.89 -0.38 2.99
C ILE A 206 -8.12 -1.84 2.60
N ALA A 207 -7.10 -2.68 2.81
CA ALA A 207 -7.13 -4.08 2.43
C ALA A 207 -8.16 -4.88 3.22
N LEU A 208 -8.37 -4.61 4.52
CA LEU A 208 -9.39 -5.30 5.30
C LEU A 208 -10.81 -5.01 4.77
N MET A 209 -11.06 -3.79 4.31
CA MET A 209 -12.34 -3.44 3.70
C MET A 209 -12.51 -4.10 2.32
N ALA A 210 -11.46 -4.10 1.51
CA ALA A 210 -11.46 -4.71 0.19
C ALA A 210 -11.55 -6.25 0.26
N ALA A 211 -10.82 -6.88 1.18
CA ALA A 211 -10.73 -8.34 1.36
C ALA A 211 -12.07 -8.98 1.75
N ARG A 212 -12.99 -8.21 2.33
CA ARG A 212 -14.36 -8.67 2.60
C ARG A 212 -15.12 -9.01 1.30
N SER A 213 -14.70 -8.44 0.19
CA SER A 213 -15.39 -8.50 -1.11
C SER A 213 -14.55 -9.16 -2.20
N SER A 214 -13.24 -9.10 -2.04
CA SER A 214 -12.25 -9.69 -2.93
C SER A 214 -11.29 -10.56 -2.12
N PRO A 215 -11.39 -11.90 -2.15
CA PRO A 215 -10.43 -12.74 -1.46
C PRO A 215 -8.99 -12.58 -2.01
N PHE A 216 -8.83 -11.96 -3.18
CA PHE A 216 -7.54 -11.72 -3.82
C PHE A 216 -6.74 -10.57 -3.18
N ASP A 217 -7.36 -9.84 -2.25
CA ASP A 217 -6.74 -8.73 -1.53
C ASP A 217 -6.15 -9.15 -0.16
N TRP A 218 -6.38 -10.40 0.27
CA TRP A 218 -5.78 -10.98 1.48
C TRP A 218 -4.24 -10.92 1.51
N PRO A 219 -3.51 -11.10 0.40
CA PRO A 219 -2.06 -10.94 0.40
C PRO A 219 -1.60 -9.57 0.89
N LEU A 220 -2.34 -8.49 0.58
CA LEU A 220 -2.04 -7.16 1.12
C LEU A 220 -2.31 -7.09 2.63
N VAL A 221 -3.42 -7.67 3.10
CA VAL A 221 -3.75 -7.72 4.53
C VAL A 221 -2.62 -8.40 5.32
N VAL A 222 -2.19 -9.58 4.87
CA VAL A 222 -1.13 -10.35 5.52
C VAL A 222 0.19 -9.59 5.48
N LEU A 223 0.56 -9.02 4.34
CA LEU A 223 1.80 -8.27 4.18
C LEU A 223 1.82 -7.00 5.05
N ALA A 224 0.72 -6.26 5.08
CA ALA A 224 0.59 -5.07 5.92
C ALA A 224 0.64 -5.41 7.40
N GLY A 225 -0.07 -6.46 7.84
CA GLY A 225 -0.01 -6.96 9.21
C GLY A 225 1.41 -7.39 9.61
N LEU A 226 2.09 -8.15 8.74
CA LEU A 226 3.48 -8.56 8.95
C LEU A 226 4.41 -7.35 9.11
N ASN A 227 4.27 -6.33 8.26
CA ASN A 227 5.10 -5.13 8.33
C ASN A 227 4.88 -4.33 9.61
N LEU A 228 3.64 -4.27 10.13
CA LEU A 228 3.37 -3.66 11.43
C LEU A 228 4.01 -4.44 12.58
N ILE A 229 3.96 -5.77 12.54
CA ILE A 229 4.63 -6.64 13.53
C ILE A 229 6.15 -6.41 13.48
N LEU A 230 6.75 -6.43 12.29
CA LEU A 230 8.18 -6.13 12.11
C LEU A 230 8.53 -4.75 12.67
N GLY A 231 7.68 -3.76 12.41
CA GLY A 231 7.78 -2.42 12.96
C GLY A 231 7.80 -2.36 14.48
N MET A 232 6.86 -3.06 15.10
CA MET A 232 6.75 -3.15 16.55
C MET A 232 7.99 -3.82 17.15
N VAL A 233 8.42 -4.96 16.58
CA VAL A 233 9.64 -5.67 17.00
C VAL A 233 10.85 -4.75 16.91
N TYR A 234 11.01 -3.99 15.82
CA TYR A 234 12.09 -3.01 15.67
C TYR A 234 12.11 -1.97 16.78
N LEU A 235 10.95 -1.39 17.11
CA LEU A 235 10.84 -0.40 18.16
C LEU A 235 11.16 -0.97 19.54
N LEU A 236 10.70 -2.20 19.83
CA LEU A 236 11.01 -2.89 21.08
C LEU A 236 12.51 -3.18 21.20
N MET A 237 13.14 -3.70 20.15
CA MET A 237 14.59 -3.95 20.13
C MET A 237 15.40 -2.66 20.28
N ARG A 238 14.95 -1.56 19.65
CA ARG A 238 15.61 -0.25 19.77
C ARG A 238 15.49 0.34 21.17
N ARG A 239 14.36 0.14 21.85
CA ARG A 239 14.16 0.54 23.26
C ARG A 239 15.05 -0.26 24.21
N ALA A 240 15.08 -1.58 24.06
CA ALA A 240 15.93 -2.45 24.88
C ALA A 240 17.42 -2.10 24.78
N LYS A 241 17.92 -1.77 23.57
CA LYS A 241 19.30 -1.34 23.37
C LYS A 241 19.64 0.03 23.96
N ARG A 242 18.65 0.86 24.30
CA ARG A 242 18.87 2.19 24.91
C ARG A 242 18.91 2.16 26.44
N GLN A 243 18.44 1.08 27.07
CA GLN A 243 18.39 0.94 28.53
C GLN A 243 19.62 0.30 29.25
N PRO A 244 20.73 -0.14 28.62
CA PRO A 244 21.79 -0.82 29.35
C PRO A 244 22.87 0.15 29.84
N THR A 245 22.61 1.00 30.84
CA THR A 245 23.68 1.62 31.66
C THR A 245 23.25 2.42 32.91
N GLU A 246 21.96 2.64 33.19
CA GLU A 246 21.59 3.53 34.31
C GLU A 246 21.53 2.82 35.69
N ASN A 247 21.54 1.48 35.73
CA ASN A 247 21.36 0.71 36.97
C ASN A 247 22.61 -0.05 37.44
N ALA A 248 23.80 0.20 36.88
CA ALA A 248 25.01 -0.55 37.21
C ALA A 248 25.95 0.12 38.23
N GLU A 249 25.70 1.38 38.63
CA GLU A 249 26.64 2.16 39.49
C GLU A 249 26.15 2.43 40.92
N THR A 250 25.02 1.90 41.36
CA THR A 250 24.48 2.16 42.72
C THR A 250 24.61 1.00 43.70
N ILE A 251 25.66 0.17 43.60
CA ILE A 251 26.04 -0.73 44.70
C ILE A 251 27.57 -0.86 44.76
N SER A 252 28.24 0.09 45.41
CA SER A 252 29.54 -0.16 46.04
C SER A 252 29.63 0.60 47.36
N ASP A 253 29.18 -0.11 48.38
CA ASP A 253 29.47 -0.12 49.82
C ASP A 253 29.79 1.15 50.66
N PRO A 254 29.29 1.17 51.91
CA PRO A 254 29.56 2.22 52.89
C PRO A 254 30.95 2.04 53.52
N HIS A 255 31.75 3.10 53.52
CA HIS A 255 33.02 3.12 54.23
C HIS A 255 32.76 3.24 55.75
N PRO A 256 33.26 2.31 56.60
CA PRO A 256 33.24 2.50 58.04
C PRO A 256 34.39 3.42 58.43
N ASP A 257 34.08 4.37 59.31
CA ASP A 257 34.96 5.43 59.79
C ASP A 257 35.63 4.96 61.10
N PRO A 258 36.97 4.78 61.17
CA PRO A 258 37.64 4.57 62.44
C PRO A 258 38.32 5.87 62.91
N ARG A 259 37.80 6.44 64.00
CA ARG A 259 38.58 7.33 64.89
C ARG A 259 39.76 6.53 65.46
N PRO A 260 40.91 7.18 65.71
CA PRO A 260 41.11 7.84 67.00
C PRO A 260 41.48 9.32 66.88
#